data_AF-A0A0G2FJY7-F1
#
_entry.id   AF-A0A0G2FJY7-F1
#
_cell.length_a   1.000
_cell.length_b   1.000
_cell.length_c   1.000
_cell.angle_alpha   90.00
_cell.angle_beta   90.00
_cell.angle_gamma   90.00
#
_symmetry.space_group_name_H-M   'P 1'
#
loop_
_entity.id
_entity.type
_entity.pdbx_description
1 polymer ?
#
loop_
_entity_poly.entity_id
_entity_poly.type
_entity_poly.pdbx_seq_one_letter_code
_entity_poly.pdbx_strand_id
1 'polypeptide(L)'
;MSPSIRAIFKPRFFESEWAIVLSLFAIYTTSDLMSEIMTQIARKPEVLKPLREEVVAVSSRDGLKNTVLHNLKLMDSVIKECQRLKPIALVSIQLRTIKPMKLANGLPILNGKRVWVDVAYM
;
A
#
# COMPACT_ATOMS: atom_id res chain seq x y z
N MET A 1 20.53 -10.57 22.82
CA MET A 1 19.12 -10.15 22.68
C MET A 1 18.36 -10.68 23.89
N SER A 2 17.70 -9.82 24.68
CA SER A 2 17.13 -10.20 25.99
C SER A 2 16.04 -11.29 25.87
N PRO A 3 16.02 -12.32 26.75
CA PRO A 3 14.99 -13.36 26.79
C PRO A 3 13.54 -12.82 26.83
N SER A 4 13.34 -11.62 27.38
CA SER A 4 12.04 -10.95 27.52
C SER A 4 11.40 -10.56 26.19
N ILE A 5 12.19 -10.31 25.14
CA ILE A 5 11.69 -9.91 23.81
C ILE A 5 11.15 -11.13 23.05
N ARG A 6 11.74 -12.31 23.29
CA ARG A 6 11.36 -13.56 22.60
C ARG A 6 9.98 -14.07 23.01
N ALA A 7 9.53 -13.75 24.23
CA ALA A 7 8.22 -14.14 24.74
C ALA A 7 7.05 -13.33 24.16
N ILE A 8 7.30 -12.09 23.71
CA ILE A 8 6.27 -11.22 23.11
C ILE A 8 5.92 -11.67 21.69
N PHE A 9 6.86 -12.33 21.01
CA PHE A 9 6.81 -12.67 19.59
C PHE A 9 6.60 -14.17 19.34
N LYS A 10 5.92 -14.89 20.24
CA LYS A 10 5.54 -16.28 19.94
C LYS A 10 4.33 -16.22 18.99
N PRO A 11 4.46 -16.58 17.70
CA PRO A 11 3.30 -16.61 16.83
C PRO A 11 2.36 -17.69 17.36
N ARG A 12 1.10 -17.31 17.60
CA ARG A 12 0.05 -18.20 18.10
C ARG A 12 -0.66 -18.96 16.97
N PHE A 13 -0.18 -18.80 15.73
CA PHE A 13 -0.87 -19.19 14.51
C PHE A 13 -0.06 -20.23 13.74
N PHE A 14 -0.75 -21.25 13.20
CA PHE A 14 -0.17 -22.30 12.36
C PHE A 14 0.12 -21.77 10.94
N GLU A 15 1.04 -22.41 10.21
CA GLU A 15 1.45 -22.00 8.85
C GLU A 15 0.28 -21.85 7.86
N SER A 16 -0.75 -22.69 7.97
CA SER A 16 -1.94 -22.65 7.10
C SER A 16 -2.81 -21.43 7.31
N GLU A 17 -2.87 -20.90 8.54
CA GLU A 17 -3.68 -19.73 8.88
C GLU A 17 -3.09 -18.46 8.24
N TRP A 18 -1.75 -18.36 8.20
CA TRP A 18 -1.05 -17.25 7.54
C TRP A 18 -1.28 -17.21 6.04
N ALA A 19 -1.26 -18.36 5.37
CA ALA A 19 -1.51 -18.44 3.94
C ALA A 19 -2.90 -17.90 3.57
N ILE A 20 -3.92 -18.22 4.38
CA ILE A 20 -5.29 -17.72 4.18
C ILE A 20 -5.35 -16.21 4.40
N VAL A 21 -4.79 -15.73 5.51
CA VAL A 21 -4.78 -14.29 5.84
C VAL A 21 -4.07 -13.49 4.76
N LEU A 22 -2.89 -13.94 4.31
CA LEU A 22 -2.12 -13.28 3.24
C LEU A 22 -2.91 -13.25 1.92
N SER A 23 -3.54 -14.37 1.56
CA SER A 23 -4.34 -14.46 0.34
C SER A 23 -5.55 -13.51 0.38
N LEU A 24 -6.25 -13.45 1.52
CA LEU A 24 -7.37 -12.53 1.70
C LEU A 24 -6.93 -11.07 1.59
N PHE A 25 -5.83 -10.68 2.23
CA PHE A 25 -5.31 -9.32 2.13
C PHE A 25 -4.86 -8.98 0.71
N ALA A 26 -4.17 -9.90 0.02
CA ALA A 26 -3.74 -9.71 -1.35
C ALA A 26 -4.94 -9.51 -2.31
N ILE A 27 -5.96 -10.35 -2.20
CA ILE A 27 -7.17 -10.25 -3.05
C ILE A 27 -7.92 -8.96 -2.74
N TYR A 28 -8.14 -8.64 -1.46
CA TYR A 28 -8.92 -7.48 -1.07
C TYR A 28 -8.26 -6.17 -1.51
N THR A 29 -6.97 -5.99 -1.19
CA THR A 29 -6.25 -4.74 -1.50
C THR A 29 -6.12 -4.49 -3.00
N THR A 30 -5.88 -5.54 -3.80
CA THR A 30 -5.78 -5.42 -5.27
C THR A 30 -7.14 -5.18 -5.92
N SER A 31 -8.19 -5.87 -5.47
CA SER A 31 -9.55 -5.69 -6.02
C SER A 31 -10.12 -4.31 -5.70
N ASP A 32 -9.89 -3.80 -4.49
CA ASP A 32 -10.32 -2.45 -4.10
C ASP A 32 -9.60 -1.39 -4.93
N LEU A 33 -8.27 -1.51 -5.08
CA LEU A 33 -7.50 -0.58 -5.91
C LEU A 33 -7.94 -0.60 -7.37
N MET A 34 -8.15 -1.79 -7.96
CA MET A 34 -8.63 -1.91 -9.34
C MET A 34 -9.99 -1.23 -9.53
N SER A 35 -10.92 -1.45 -8.59
CA SER A 35 -12.25 -0.83 -8.63
C SER A 35 -12.18 0.70 -8.52
N GLU A 36 -11.29 1.21 -7.67
CA GLU A 36 -11.06 2.64 -7.52
C GLU A 36 -10.47 3.25 -8.80
N ILE A 37 -9.46 2.63 -9.40
CA ILE A 37 -8.85 3.10 -10.65
C ILE A 37 -9.91 3.20 -11.76
N MET A 38 -10.72 2.15 -11.94
CA MET A 38 -11.79 2.15 -12.94
C MET A 38 -12.81 3.26 -12.69
N THR A 39 -13.17 3.49 -11.43
CA THR A 39 -14.10 4.56 -11.03
C THR A 39 -13.50 5.95 -11.31
N GLN A 40 -12.22 6.17 -11.01
CA GLN A 40 -11.55 7.45 -11.23
C GLN A 40 -11.37 7.74 -12.72
N ILE A 41 -11.03 6.73 -13.53
CA ILE A 41 -10.96 6.87 -14.99
C ILE A 41 -12.34 7.19 -15.58
N ALA A 42 -13.40 6.54 -15.10
CA ALA A 42 -14.77 6.82 -15.53
C ALA A 42 -15.22 8.25 -15.17
N ARG A 43 -14.75 8.79 -14.04
CA ARG A 43 -15.02 10.17 -13.62
C ARG A 43 -14.21 11.23 -14.39
N LYS A 44 -13.06 10.86 -14.93
CA LYS A 44 -12.12 11.73 -15.66
C LYS A 44 -11.86 11.22 -17.08
N PRO A 45 -12.85 11.32 -17.99
CA PRO A 45 -12.75 10.79 -19.34
C PRO A 45 -11.58 11.39 -20.15
N GLU A 46 -11.10 12.58 -19.79
CA GLU A 46 -9.93 13.23 -20.37
C GLU A 46 -8.64 12.41 -20.24
N VAL A 47 -8.54 11.54 -19.22
CA VAL A 47 -7.36 10.71 -18.96
C VAL A 47 -7.38 9.42 -19.81
N LEU A 48 -8.57 8.97 -20.22
CA LEU A 48 -8.76 7.69 -20.92
C LEU A 48 -8.04 7.64 -22.28
N LYS A 49 -8.14 8.72 -23.07
CA LYS A 49 -7.55 8.76 -24.41
C LYS A 49 -6.00 8.74 -24.35
N PRO A 50 -5.33 9.60 -23.57
CA PRO A 50 -3.88 9.53 -23.36
C PRO A 50 -3.38 8.18 -22.83
N LEU A 51 -4.11 7.55 -21.89
CA LEU A 51 -3.75 6.23 -21.36
C LEU A 51 -3.75 5.15 -22.46
N ARG A 52 -4.77 5.15 -23.33
CA ARG A 52 -4.84 4.19 -24.44
C ARG A 52 -3.73 4.42 -25.46
N GLU A 53 -3.45 5.69 -25.78
CA GLU A 53 -2.37 6.05 -26.70
C GLU A 53 -1.00 5.59 -26.16
N GLU A 54 -0.73 5.78 -24.87
CA GLU A 54 0.49 5.28 -24.23
C GLU A 54 0.60 3.75 -24.34
N VAL A 55 -0.45 3.02 -23.97
CA VAL A 55 -0.46 1.55 -24.01
C VAL A 55 -0.23 1.01 -25.42
N VAL A 56 -0.90 1.59 -26.43
CA VAL A 56 -0.71 1.19 -27.83
C VAL A 56 0.71 1.51 -28.29
N ALA A 57 1.20 2.73 -28.05
CA ALA A 57 2.53 3.15 -28.49
C ALA A 57 3.64 2.28 -27.90
N VAL A 58 3.51 1.91 -26.63
CA VAL A 58 4.48 1.09 -25.91
C VAL A 58 4.38 -0.39 -26.32
N SER A 59 3.16 -0.94 -26.42
CA SER A 59 2.96 -2.33 -26.84
C SER A 59 3.34 -2.58 -28.30
N SER A 60 3.18 -1.59 -29.18
CA SER A 60 3.59 -1.72 -30.59
C SER A 60 5.10 -1.69 -30.79
N ARG A 61 5.86 -1.10 -29.85
CA ARG A 61 7.33 -1.04 -29.93
C ARG A 61 8.00 -2.32 -29.42
N ASP A 62 7.60 -2.77 -28.23
CA ASP A 62 8.37 -3.80 -27.50
C ASP A 62 7.60 -5.12 -27.32
N GLY A 63 6.32 -5.15 -27.72
CA GLY A 63 5.37 -6.24 -27.43
C GLY A 63 4.90 -6.24 -25.97
N LEU A 64 4.06 -7.21 -25.61
CA LEU A 64 3.59 -7.39 -24.23
C LEU A 64 4.62 -8.21 -23.43
N LYS A 65 5.63 -7.54 -22.88
CA LYS A 65 6.61 -8.13 -21.96
C LYS A 65 6.58 -7.39 -20.62
N ASN A 66 6.93 -8.08 -19.53
CA ASN A 66 6.94 -7.46 -18.19
C ASN A 66 7.85 -6.22 -18.10
N THR A 67 8.96 -6.22 -18.83
CA THR A 67 9.91 -5.10 -18.87
C THR A 67 9.30 -3.81 -19.42
N VAL A 68 8.27 -3.95 -20.24
CA VAL A 68 7.61 -2.87 -20.97
C VAL A 68 6.63 -2.11 -20.07
N LEU A 69 6.17 -2.73 -18.97
CA LEU A 69 5.32 -2.08 -17.97
C LEU A 69 6.01 -0.87 -17.33
N HIS A 70 7.34 -0.88 -17.22
CA HIS A 70 8.10 0.28 -16.71
C HIS A 70 8.05 1.50 -17.64
N ASN A 71 7.69 1.32 -18.91
CA ASN A 71 7.55 2.41 -19.88
C ASN A 71 6.17 3.08 -19.84
N LEU A 72 5.19 2.51 -19.12
CA LEU A 72 3.84 3.06 -18.96
C LEU A 72 3.81 4.13 -17.84
N LYS A 73 4.48 5.26 -18.07
CA LYS A 73 4.69 6.31 -17.07
C LYS A 73 3.40 7.02 -16.68
N LEU A 74 2.50 7.25 -17.64
CA LEU A 74 1.21 7.87 -17.38
C LEU A 74 0.31 6.92 -16.61
N MET A 75 0.26 5.63 -16.99
CA MET A 75 -0.45 4.60 -16.23
C MET A 75 0.03 4.54 -14.77
N ASP A 76 1.34 4.48 -14.55
CA ASP A 76 1.92 4.47 -13.21
C ASP A 76 1.55 5.73 -12.41
N SER A 77 1.55 6.90 -13.06
CA SER A 77 1.13 8.17 -12.44
C SER A 77 -0.35 8.16 -12.04
N VAL A 78 -1.23 7.60 -12.88
CA VAL A 78 -2.67 7.50 -12.59
C VAL A 78 -2.92 6.55 -11.41
N ILE A 79 -2.24 5.40 -11.38
CA ILE A 79 -2.35 4.44 -10.26
C ILE A 79 -1.92 5.11 -8.95
N LYS A 80 -0.79 5.83 -8.96
CA LYS A 80 -0.30 6.58 -7.80
C LYS A 80 -1.28 7.65 -7.34
N GLU A 81 -1.88 8.39 -8.28
CA GLU A 81 -2.89 9.40 -7.93
C GLU A 81 -4.15 8.78 -7.34
N CYS A 82 -4.58 7.61 -7.83
CA CYS A 82 -5.69 6.87 -7.22
C CYS A 82 -5.37 6.47 -5.78
N GLN A 83 -4.16 5.98 -5.52
CA GLN A 83 -3.70 5.66 -4.16
C GLN A 83 -3.58 6.89 -3.26
N ARG A 84 -3.20 8.05 -3.82
CA ARG A 84 -3.17 9.33 -3.08
C ARG A 84 -4.57 9.78 -2.65
N LEU A 85 -5.55 9.64 -3.54
CA LEU A 85 -6.95 10.01 -3.26
C LEU A 85 -7.62 9.04 -2.29
N LYS A 86 -7.28 7.75 -2.37
CA LYS A 86 -7.80 6.71 -1.48
C LYS A 86 -6.65 5.80 -1.02
N PRO A 87 -5.94 6.18 0.07
CA PRO A 87 -4.91 5.32 0.64
C PRO A 87 -5.52 4.00 1.13
N ILE A 88 -4.94 2.87 0.71
CA ILE A 88 -5.40 1.51 1.07
C ILE A 88 -5.49 1.30 2.58
N ALA A 89 -4.65 1.99 3.35
CA ALA A 89 -4.68 1.94 4.80
C ALA A 89 -4.31 3.30 5.39
N LEU A 90 -5.34 4.08 5.72
CA LEU A 90 -5.20 5.38 6.42
C LEU A 90 -4.37 5.24 7.70
N VAL A 91 -4.40 4.07 8.35
CA VAL A 91 -3.67 3.81 9.59
C VAL A 91 -2.84 2.52 9.48
N SER A 92 -1.98 2.46 8.46
CA SER A 92 -1.23 1.24 8.10
C SER A 92 -0.14 0.88 9.10
N ILE A 93 0.45 1.88 9.76
CA ILE A 93 1.62 1.71 10.61
C ILE A 93 1.19 1.58 12.07
N GLN A 94 1.07 0.33 12.52
CA GLN A 94 0.89 -0.03 13.93
C GLN A 94 2.25 -0.19 14.60
N LEU A 95 2.65 0.81 15.37
CA LEU A 95 3.90 0.77 16.12
C LEU A 95 3.61 0.44 17.57
N ARG A 96 4.51 -0.34 18.17
CA ARG A 96 4.54 -0.54 19.61
C ARG A 96 5.81 0.08 20.16
N THR A 97 5.63 0.96 21.15
CA THR A 97 6.75 1.65 21.79
C THR A 97 7.58 0.64 22.59
N ILE A 98 8.86 0.48 22.25
CA ILE A 98 9.79 -0.45 22.93
C ILE A 98 10.53 0.24 24.08
N LYS A 99 10.75 1.55 23.95
CA LYS A 99 11.40 2.42 24.95
C LYS A 99 10.62 3.73 25.03
N PRO A 100 10.49 4.33 26.23
CA PRO A 100 9.82 5.62 26.36
C PRO A 100 10.55 6.67 25.50
N MET A 101 9.79 7.44 24.73
CA MET A 101 10.32 8.49 23.86
C MET A 101 9.45 9.75 23.93
N LYS A 102 10.05 10.90 23.67
CA LYS A 102 9.31 12.16 23.44
C LYS A 102 9.26 12.43 21.95
N LEU A 103 8.08 12.77 21.43
CA LEU A 103 7.95 13.23 20.05
C LEU A 103 8.52 14.64 19.91
N ALA A 104 8.77 15.08 18.67
CA ALA A 104 9.27 16.42 18.38
C ALA A 104 8.36 17.53 18.93
N ASN A 105 7.06 17.26 19.07
CA ASN A 105 6.06 18.15 19.67
C ASN A 105 6.01 18.08 21.22
N GLY A 106 6.95 17.39 21.86
CA GLY A 106 7.04 17.26 23.32
C GLY A 106 6.14 16.21 23.94
N LEU A 107 5.27 15.54 23.18
CA LEU A 107 4.37 14.50 23.70
C LEU A 107 5.17 13.27 24.17
N PRO A 108 5.05 12.85 25.45
CA PRO A 108 5.71 11.66 25.96
C PRO A 108 4.91 10.40 25.62
N ILE A 109 5.56 9.41 25.00
CA ILE A 109 4.99 8.08 24.76
C ILE A 109 5.65 7.08 25.68
N LEU A 110 4.82 6.46 26.52
CA LEU A 110 5.26 5.45 27.48
C LEU A 110 5.54 4.11 26.81
N ASN A 111 6.40 3.31 27.46
CA ASN A 111 6.71 1.97 27.01
C ASN A 111 5.43 1.11 26.86
N GLY A 112 5.35 0.33 25.79
CA GLY A 112 4.24 -0.59 25.52
C GLY A 112 2.98 0.04 24.92
N LYS A 113 2.92 1.37 24.75
CA LYS A 113 1.79 2.05 24.09
C LYS A 113 1.82 1.79 22.57
N ARG A 114 0.63 1.59 21.99
CA ARG A 114 0.43 1.48 20.54
C ARG A 114 0.29 2.87 19.95
N VAL A 115 1.04 3.13 18.89
CA VAL A 115 1.01 4.36 18.13
C VAL A 115 0.59 4.02 16.72
N TRP A 116 -0.24 4.87 16.17
CA TRP A 116 -0.84 4.71 14.86
C TRP A 116 -0.47 5.95 14.08
N VAL A 117 0.08 5.77 12.88
CA VAL A 117 0.47 6.88 12.02
C VAL A 117 -0.54 7.00 10.88
N ASP A 118 -1.08 8.20 10.73
CA ASP A 118 -1.91 8.55 9.59
C ASP A 118 -1.02 8.71 8.34
N VAL A 119 -1.34 7.95 7.30
CA VAL A 119 -0.60 7.95 6.02
C VAL A 119 -1.01 9.15 5.15
N ALA A 120 -2.17 9.77 5.40
CA ALA A 120 -2.64 10.90 4.60
C ALA A 120 -1.79 12.18 4.76
N TYR A 121 -1.03 12.29 5.86
CA TYR A 121 -0.20 13.44 6.19
C TYR A 121 1.30 13.13 6.22
N MET A 122 1.71 12.02 5.60
CA MET A 122 3.12 11.61 5.47
C MET A 122 3.78 12.14 4.21
#